data_AF-A0A7L2ESN5-F1
#
_entry.id   AF-A0A7L2ESN5-F1
#
_cell.length_a   1.000
_cell.length_b   1.000
_cell.length_c   1.000
_cell.angle_alpha   90.00
_cell.angle_beta   90.00
_cell.angle_gamma   90.00
#
_symmetry.space_group_name_H-M   'P 1'
#
loop_
_entity.id
_entity.type
_entity.pdbx_description
1 polymer ?
#
loop_
_entity_poly.entity_id
_entity_poly.type
_entity_poly.pdbx_seq_one_letter_code
_entity_poly.pdbx_strand_id
1 'polypeptide(L)'
;INKQIEIYLSTFALVPPQPQLRLESGGHRCAGRVEVYHDGKWGTVCDDYFNMNSANVVCRQLHCGQAVSVLGLSYFGQSGKVIHLDDVQCRGTESHLW
;
A
#
# COMPACT_ATOMS: atom_id res chain seq x y z
N ILE A 1 1.15 -13.41 38.89
CA ILE A 1 0.72 -14.50 37.97
C ILE A 1 -0.08 -13.84 36.87
N ASN A 2 0.53 -13.59 35.72
CA ASN A 2 -0.16 -13.09 34.53
C ASN A 2 -0.10 -14.22 33.51
N LYS A 3 -1.25 -14.83 33.18
CA LYS A 3 -1.34 -15.81 32.10
C LYS A 3 -1.59 -15.03 30.81
N GLN A 4 -0.63 -15.09 29.89
CA GLN A 4 -0.75 -14.51 28.56
C GLN A 4 -1.78 -15.34 27.77
N ILE A 5 -2.62 -14.68 26.97
CA ILE A 5 -3.51 -15.35 26.03
C ILE A 5 -2.72 -15.53 24.74
N GLU A 6 -2.44 -16.77 24.37
CA GLU A 6 -1.89 -17.13 23.06
C GLU A 6 -3.04 -17.66 22.19
N ILE A 7 -3.39 -16.89 21.15
CA ILE A 7 -4.38 -17.31 20.15
C ILE A 7 -3.60 -17.86 18.96
N TYR A 8 -3.69 -19.18 18.76
CA TYR A 8 -3.23 -19.85 17.55
C TYR A 8 -4.44 -20.06 16.64
N LEU A 9 -4.57 -19.27 15.57
CA LEU A 9 -5.55 -19.56 14.52
C LEU A 9 -5.04 -20.76 13.71
N SER A 10 -5.88 -21.80 13.64
CA SER A 10 -5.49 -23.10 13.10
C SER A 10 -5.12 -23.03 11.62
N THR A 11 -4.03 -23.74 11.30
CA THR A 11 -3.43 -24.03 9.99
C THR A 11 -2.29 -23.09 9.60
N PHE A 12 -1.08 -23.65 9.64
CA PHE A 12 0.14 -23.10 9.09
C PHE A 12 -0.06 -22.64 7.61
N ALA A 13 0.21 -21.37 7.32
CA ALA A 13 0.79 -20.86 6.06
C ALA A 13 0.13 -21.22 4.69
N LEU A 14 -1.18 -21.06 4.50
CA LEU A 14 -1.80 -21.08 3.15
C LEU A 14 -2.65 -19.87 2.77
N VAL A 15 -2.78 -18.88 3.65
CA VAL A 15 -3.24 -17.56 3.18
C VAL A 15 -1.98 -16.90 2.60
N PRO A 16 -1.82 -16.77 1.27
CA PRO A 16 -0.78 -15.90 0.76
C PRO A 16 -0.95 -14.57 1.49
N PRO A 17 0.13 -13.99 2.06
CA PRO A 17 0.03 -12.71 2.75
C PRO A 17 -0.82 -11.79 1.88
N GLN A 18 -1.99 -11.41 2.38
CA GLN A 18 -2.93 -10.62 1.59
C GLN A 18 -2.15 -9.43 1.05
N PRO A 19 -2.37 -9.00 -0.21
CA PRO A 19 -1.60 -7.92 -0.78
C PRO A 19 -1.59 -6.75 0.21
N GLN A 20 -0.42 -6.42 0.71
CA GLN A 20 -0.29 -5.39 1.74
C GLN A 20 0.04 -4.10 1.04
N LEU A 21 -0.53 -3.00 1.53
CA LEU A 21 -0.22 -1.67 1.05
C LEU A 21 0.39 -0.87 2.19
N ARG A 22 1.42 -0.08 1.89
CA ARG A 22 1.99 0.89 2.83
C ARG A 22 2.46 2.15 2.14
N LEU A 23 2.60 3.21 2.94
CA LEU A 23 3.24 4.46 2.55
C LEU A 23 4.61 4.54 3.24
N GLU A 24 5.67 4.66 2.44
CA GLU A 24 7.05 4.67 2.92
C GLU A 24 7.73 6.02 2.68
N SER A 25 8.72 6.34 3.51
CA SER A 25 9.58 7.52 3.35
C SER A 25 8.87 8.91 3.46
N GLY A 26 7.62 8.99 3.94
CA GLY A 26 6.89 10.26 4.09
C GLY A 26 6.77 10.80 5.52
N GLY A 27 7.47 10.20 6.49
CA GLY A 27 7.54 10.70 7.88
C GLY A 27 6.35 10.35 8.79
N HIS A 28 5.23 9.88 8.26
CA HIS A 28 4.12 9.34 9.04
C HIS A 28 3.30 8.30 8.26
N ARG A 29 2.43 7.53 8.95
CA ARG A 29 1.67 6.40 8.37
C ARG A 29 0.72 6.73 7.20
N CYS A 30 0.48 8.01 6.93
CA CYS A 30 -0.48 8.49 5.92
C CYS A 30 0.18 9.37 4.83
N ALA A 31 1.51 9.38 4.75
CA ALA A 31 2.24 10.04 3.69
C ALA A 31 3.45 9.20 3.28
N GLY A 32 3.76 9.20 1.98
CA GLY A 32 4.92 8.52 1.45
C GLY A 32 4.71 7.97 0.05
N ARG A 33 5.72 7.25 -0.41
CA ARG A 33 5.68 6.45 -1.64
C ARG A 33 4.79 5.23 -1.41
N VAL A 34 3.92 4.95 -2.38
CA VAL A 34 3.06 3.76 -2.35
C VAL A 34 3.89 2.52 -2.63
N GLU A 35 3.87 1.56 -1.71
CA GLU A 35 4.46 0.25 -1.89
C GLU A 35 3.41 -0.85 -1.67
N VAL A 36 3.45 -1.88 -2.52
CA VAL A 36 2.57 -3.05 -2.47
C VAL A 36 3.43 -4.28 -2.17
N TYR A 37 2.90 -5.21 -1.37
CA TYR A 37 3.50 -6.52 -1.15
C TYR A 37 2.82 -7.54 -2.06
N HIS A 38 3.58 -8.13 -2.97
CA HIS A 38 3.11 -9.12 -3.93
C HIS A 38 4.22 -10.14 -4.19
N ASP A 39 3.89 -11.42 -4.29
CA ASP A 39 4.83 -12.53 -4.50
C ASP A 39 6.04 -12.50 -3.55
N GLY A 40 5.79 -12.29 -2.26
CA GLY A 40 6.85 -12.36 -1.24
C GLY A 40 7.77 -11.13 -1.17
N LYS A 41 7.55 -10.10 -1.98
CA LYS A 41 8.42 -8.90 -2.05
C LYS A 41 7.63 -7.60 -2.07
N TRP A 42 8.23 -6.56 -1.49
CA TRP A 42 7.74 -5.19 -1.61
C TRP A 42 8.19 -4.59 -2.94
N GLY A 43 7.27 -3.92 -3.62
CA GLY A 43 7.52 -3.17 -4.85
C GLY A 43 6.75 -1.86 -4.87
N THR A 44 7.10 -0.99 -5.81
CA THR A 44 6.49 0.33 -5.99
C THR A 44 5.34 0.30 -6.99
N VAL A 45 4.61 1.41 -7.05
CA VAL A 45 3.62 1.70 -8.10
C VAL A 45 4.21 2.76 -9.02
N CYS A 46 4.14 2.56 -10.34
CA CYS A 46 4.53 3.57 -11.32
C CYS A 46 3.62 4.80 -11.20
N ASP A 47 4.15 5.99 -11.45
CA ASP A 47 3.37 7.23 -11.39
C ASP A 47 2.57 7.52 -12.68
N ASP A 48 2.79 6.75 -13.75
CA ASP A 48 2.02 6.84 -14.98
C ASP A 48 0.52 6.63 -14.70
N TYR A 49 -0.26 7.65 -15.05
CA TYR A 49 -1.70 7.79 -14.81
C TYR A 49 -2.15 7.74 -13.34
N PHE A 50 -1.25 7.56 -12.38
CA PHE A 50 -1.55 7.56 -10.96
C PHE A 50 -1.99 8.96 -10.53
N ASN A 51 -3.26 9.10 -10.16
CA ASN A 51 -3.88 10.41 -9.91
C ASN A 51 -4.65 10.43 -8.58
N MET A 52 -5.37 11.53 -8.33
CA MET A 52 -6.13 11.74 -7.09
C MET A 52 -7.16 10.64 -6.80
N ASN A 53 -7.74 10.00 -7.82
CA ASN A 53 -8.66 8.89 -7.61
C ASN A 53 -7.93 7.67 -7.06
N SER A 54 -6.79 7.31 -7.65
CA SER A 54 -5.93 6.22 -7.17
C SER A 54 -5.41 6.50 -5.76
N ALA A 55 -5.02 7.74 -5.47
CA ALA A 55 -4.60 8.16 -4.13
C ALA A 55 -5.73 8.07 -3.10
N ASN A 56 -6.96 8.43 -3.47
CA ASN A 56 -8.12 8.28 -2.58
C ASN A 56 -8.41 6.81 -2.24
N VAL A 57 -8.25 5.89 -3.20
CA VAL A 57 -8.34 4.45 -2.95
C VAL A 57 -7.27 4.02 -1.93
N VAL A 58 -6.01 4.44 -2.12
CA VAL A 58 -4.92 4.18 -1.16
C VAL A 58 -5.22 4.71 0.24
N CYS A 59 -5.61 5.98 0.37
CA CYS A 59 -5.90 6.58 1.65
C CYS A 59 -7.09 5.91 2.34
N ARG A 60 -8.13 5.52 1.59
CA ARG A 60 -9.26 4.77 2.14
C ARG A 60 -8.84 3.37 2.61
N GLN A 61 -8.08 2.64 1.79
CA GLN A 61 -7.60 1.30 2.11
C GLN A 61 -6.73 1.29 3.38
N LEU A 62 -5.93 2.34 3.60
CA LEU A 62 -5.10 2.52 4.79
C LEU A 62 -5.80 3.17 5.98
N HIS A 63 -7.08 3.52 5.86
CA HIS A 63 -7.82 4.26 6.88
C HIS A 63 -7.11 5.58 7.26
N CYS A 64 -6.74 6.35 6.25
CA CYS A 64 -6.10 7.68 6.34
C CYS A 64 -7.03 8.82 5.90
N GLY A 65 -8.29 8.54 5.55
CA GLY A 65 -9.24 9.54 5.06
C GLY A 65 -9.12 9.77 3.55
N GLN A 66 -9.27 11.02 3.12
CA GLN A 66 -9.14 11.42 1.71
C GLN A 66 -7.70 11.87 1.40
N ALA A 67 -7.26 11.63 0.17
CA ALA A 67 -5.96 12.13 -0.29
C ALA A 67 -5.99 13.66 -0.41
N VAL A 68 -4.88 14.30 -0.03
CA VAL A 68 -4.71 15.77 -0.11
C VAL A 68 -3.85 16.20 -1.30
N SER A 69 -2.94 15.34 -1.76
CA SER A 69 -2.06 15.60 -2.89
C SER A 69 -1.53 14.29 -3.48
N VAL A 70 -1.06 14.36 -4.73
CA VAL A 70 -0.31 13.30 -5.40
C VAL A 70 1.00 13.90 -5.90
N LEU A 71 2.10 13.25 -5.55
CA LEU A 71 3.46 13.68 -5.92
C LEU A 71 4.09 12.55 -6.73
N GLY A 72 4.38 12.80 -8.00
CA GLY A 72 5.07 11.87 -8.91
C GLY A 72 6.59 12.04 -8.88
N LEU A 73 7.25 11.56 -9.93
CA LEU A 73 8.68 11.74 -10.22
C LEU A 73 9.60 11.31 -9.08
N SER A 74 9.20 10.26 -8.34
CA SER A 74 9.95 9.77 -7.18
C SER A 74 10.24 10.85 -6.12
N TYR A 75 9.28 11.73 -5.82
CA TYR A 75 9.43 12.80 -4.83
C TYR A 75 10.01 12.33 -3.47
N PHE A 76 9.58 11.15 -2.99
CA PHE A 76 10.10 10.52 -1.77
C PHE A 76 11.38 9.69 -1.97
N GLY A 77 12.10 9.93 -3.06
CA GLY A 77 13.26 9.15 -3.50
C GLY A 77 12.90 7.84 -4.21
N GLN A 78 13.79 7.42 -5.10
CA GLN A 78 13.73 6.10 -5.73
C GLN A 78 14.04 5.02 -4.69
N SER A 79 13.25 3.95 -4.68
CA SER A 79 13.43 2.83 -3.73
C SER A 79 14.38 1.74 -4.22
N GLY A 80 14.68 1.71 -5.53
CA GLY A 80 15.37 0.59 -6.19
C GLY A 80 14.59 -0.73 -6.19
N LYS A 81 13.32 -0.72 -5.78
CA LYS A 81 12.45 -1.90 -5.75
C LYS A 81 11.81 -2.14 -7.11
N VAL A 82 11.34 -3.37 -7.31
CA VAL A 82 10.55 -3.72 -8.50
C VAL A 82 9.26 -2.90 -8.56
N ILE A 83 8.77 -2.62 -9.75
CA ILE A 83 7.44 -2.08 -9.97
C ILE A 83 6.46 -3.26 -9.96
N HIS A 84 5.44 -3.20 -9.10
CA HIS A 84 4.39 -4.23 -9.03
C HIS A 84 3.13 -3.83 -9.77
N LEU A 85 2.81 -2.55 -9.78
CA LEU A 85 1.65 -2.00 -10.48
C LEU A 85 2.11 -0.85 -11.38
N ASP A 86 1.53 -0.79 -12.57
CA ASP A 86 1.81 0.20 -13.60
C ASP A 86 0.49 0.64 -14.24
N ASP A 87 0.45 1.84 -14.83
CA ASP A 87 -0.73 2.45 -15.47
C ASP A 87 -2.01 2.45 -14.60
N VAL A 88 -1.87 2.62 -13.28
CA VAL A 88 -2.97 2.45 -12.32
C VAL A 88 -4.01 3.57 -12.43
N GLN A 89 -5.18 3.20 -12.93
CA GLN A 89 -6.31 4.13 -13.16
C GLN A 89 -7.55 3.71 -12.38
N CYS A 90 -7.70 4.25 -11.17
CA CYS A 90 -8.89 4.06 -10.37
C CYS A 90 -10.00 5.05 -10.72
N ARG A 91 -11.26 4.63 -10.55
CA ARG A 91 -12.43 5.52 -10.50
C ARG A 91 -12.54 6.28 -9.19
N GLY A 92 -11.89 5.79 -8.13
CA GLY A 92 -11.91 6.39 -6.78
C GLY A 92 -12.88 5.70 -5.83
N THR A 93 -13.60 4.68 -6.28
CA THR A 93 -14.63 3.95 -5.51
C THR A 93 -14.20 2.53 -5.12
N GLU A 94 -13.06 2.07 -5.64
CA GLU A 94 -12.50 0.75 -5.41
C GLU A 94 -12.10 0.56 -3.94
N SER A 95 -12.30 -0.64 -3.40
CA SER A 95 -11.90 -0.94 -2.02
C SER A 95 -10.38 -1.09 -1.87
N HIS A 96 -9.70 -1.52 -2.94
CA HIS A 96 -8.27 -1.79 -2.97
C HIS A 96 -7.64 -1.24 -4.26
N LEU A 97 -6.33 -1.02 -4.24
CA LEU A 97 -5.57 -0.48 -5.37
C LEU A 97 -5.36 -1.47 -6.53
N TRP A 98 -5.44 -2.78 -6.26
CA TRP A 98 -5.28 -3.87 -7.24
C TRP A 98 -6.62 -4.41 -7.75
#